data_AF-A0A1F4DFW5-F1
#
_entry.id   AF-A0A1F4DFW5-F1
#
_cell.length_a   1.000
_cell.length_b   1.000
_cell.length_c   1.000
_cell.angle_alpha   90.00
_cell.angle_beta   90.00
_cell.angle_gamma   90.00
#
_symmetry.space_group_name_H-M   'P 1'
#
loop_
_entity.id
_entity.type
_entity.pdbx_description
1 polymer ?
#
loop_
_entity_poly.entity_id
_entity_poly.type
_entity_poly.pdbx_seq_one_letter_code
_entity_poly.pdbx_strand_id
1 'polypeptide(L)'
;MRVFLDANILFSAAKSDGAVRELLRLLLDGGHECWVDDYVVIEARRNLAAKEPDALIALEALLKRLRISAAQAPGPALKLVNWLPEKDRAVLAAAMRLRCDALVTGDHTHFGAGYGETFAGVAIHSPRSLAELLFESN
;
A
#
# COMPACT_ATOMS: atom_id res chain seq x y z
N MET A 1 -7.58 10.49 5.90
CA MET A 1 -8.06 9.42 5.00
C MET A 1 -7.44 8.09 5.40
N ARG A 2 -8.03 6.97 4.98
CA ARG A 2 -7.50 5.62 5.12
C ARG A 2 -6.73 5.23 3.86
N VAL A 3 -5.46 4.91 4.02
CA VAL A 3 -4.55 4.60 2.91
C VAL A 3 -4.06 3.17 3.07
N PHE A 4 -4.41 2.29 2.14
CA PHE A 4 -3.86 0.95 2.08
C PHE A 4 -2.49 0.97 1.40
N LEU A 5 -1.48 0.38 2.02
CA LEU A 5 -0.12 0.33 1.48
C LEU A 5 0.17 -1.04 0.89
N ASP A 6 0.70 -1.08 -0.32
CA ASP A 6 1.16 -2.31 -0.96
C ASP A 6 2.53 -2.78 -0.38
N ALA A 7 2.89 -4.04 -0.61
CA ALA A 7 4.14 -4.62 -0.13
C ALA A 7 5.38 -3.92 -0.71
N ASN A 8 5.30 -3.43 -1.95
CA ASN A 8 6.37 -2.65 -2.57
C ASN A 8 6.59 -1.28 -1.90
N ILE A 9 5.54 -0.70 -1.29
CA ILE A 9 5.62 0.55 -0.54
C ILE A 9 6.30 0.31 0.79
N LEU A 10 5.92 -0.75 1.50
CA LEU A 10 6.59 -1.16 2.74
C LEU A 10 8.06 -1.49 2.51
N PHE A 11 8.35 -2.25 1.44
CA PHE A 11 9.72 -2.57 1.03
C PHE A 11 10.53 -1.30 0.79
N SER A 12 9.99 -0.37 -0.01
CA SER A 12 10.72 0.85 -0.38
C SER A 12 10.93 1.78 0.81
N ALA A 13 9.91 1.95 1.67
CA ALA A 13 10.02 2.77 2.88
C ALA A 13 11.00 2.19 3.92
N ALA A 14 11.09 0.86 4.01
CA ALA A 14 12.04 0.19 4.89
C ALA A 14 13.47 0.21 4.34
N LYS A 15 13.63 0.01 3.03
CA LYS A 15 14.94 -0.07 2.35
C LYS A 15 15.72 1.24 2.41
N SER A 16 15.07 2.39 2.24
CA SER A 16 15.77 3.67 2.19
C SER A 16 14.92 4.82 2.73
N ASP A 17 15.60 5.88 3.19
CA ASP A 17 14.97 7.15 3.58
C ASP A 17 14.66 8.03 2.35
N GLY A 18 14.12 7.42 1.29
CA GLY A 18 13.75 8.10 0.04
C GLY A 18 12.31 8.66 0.04
N ALA A 19 11.83 9.04 -1.13
CA ALA A 19 10.51 9.67 -1.31
C ALA A 19 9.35 8.85 -0.73
N VAL A 20 9.40 7.52 -0.79
CA VAL A 20 8.34 6.66 -0.23
C VAL A 20 8.34 6.68 1.31
N ARG A 21 9.52 6.70 1.93
CA ARG A 21 9.64 6.83 3.39
C ARG A 21 9.13 8.20 3.86
N GLU A 22 9.46 9.24 3.11
CA GLU A 22 8.99 10.59 3.39
C GLU A 22 7.47 10.72 3.22
N LEU A 23 6.90 10.18 2.15
CA LEU A 23 5.45 10.12 1.97
C LEU A 23 4.76 9.45 3.17
N LEU A 24 5.27 8.29 3.60
CA LEU A 24 4.69 7.59 4.74
C LEU A 24 4.78 8.42 6.03
N ARG A 25 5.89 9.15 6.23
CA ARG A 25 6.03 10.09 7.35
C ARG A 25 4.97 11.18 7.28
N LEU A 26 4.81 11.84 6.12
CA LEU A 26 3.82 12.90 5.90
C LEU A 26 2.39 12.41 6.12
N LEU A 27 2.06 11.19 5.65
CA LEU A 27 0.75 10.58 5.89
C LEU A 27 0.48 10.38 7.39
N LEU A 28 1.44 9.81 8.12
CA LEU A 28 1.27 9.55 9.56
C LEU A 28 1.21 10.86 10.36
N ASP A 29 2.05 11.83 10.03
CA ASP A 29 2.11 13.13 10.72
C ASP A 29 0.87 13.99 10.40
N GLY A 30 0.29 13.84 9.20
CA GLY A 30 -0.98 14.44 8.79
C GLY A 30 -2.23 13.77 9.38
N GLY A 31 -2.07 12.76 10.25
CA GLY A 31 -3.19 12.05 10.89
C GLY A 31 -3.95 11.10 9.96
N HIS A 32 -3.37 10.71 8.83
CA HIS A 32 -3.94 9.69 7.96
C HIS A 32 -3.76 8.30 8.58
N GLU A 33 -4.72 7.41 8.35
CA GLU A 33 -4.64 6.02 8.81
C GLU A 33 -4.00 5.17 7.73
N CYS A 34 -2.75 4.75 7.92
CA CYS A 34 -2.10 3.81 7.02
C CYS A 34 -2.41 2.36 7.41
N TRP A 35 -3.06 1.63 6.50
CA TRP A 35 -3.52 0.26 6.69
C TRP A 35 -2.71 -0.73 5.84
N VAL A 36 -2.50 -1.91 6.40
CA VAL A 36 -1.95 -3.09 5.73
C VAL A 36 -2.68 -4.34 6.24
N ASP A 37 -2.54 -5.45 5.53
CA ASP A 37 -2.95 -6.76 6.05
C ASP A 37 -1.78 -7.72 6.19
N ASP A 38 -2.00 -8.86 6.85
CA ASP A 38 -0.96 -9.85 7.09
C ASP A 38 -0.33 -10.37 5.79
N TYR A 39 -1.11 -10.44 4.70
CA TYR A 39 -0.61 -10.89 3.41
C TYR A 39 0.48 -9.94 2.89
N VAL A 40 0.16 -8.65 2.86
CA VAL A 40 1.12 -7.60 2.46
C VAL A 40 2.34 -7.57 3.38
N VAL A 41 2.16 -7.73 4.69
CA VAL A 41 3.26 -7.76 5.65
C VAL A 41 4.19 -8.95 5.41
N ILE A 42 3.64 -10.14 5.18
CA ILE A 42 4.41 -11.35 4.87
C ILE A 42 5.19 -11.17 3.57
N GLU A 43 4.57 -10.62 2.54
CA GLU A 43 5.22 -10.37 1.26
C GLU A 43 6.37 -9.35 1.39
N ALA A 44 6.14 -8.24 2.10
CA ALA A 44 7.16 -7.24 2.35
C ALA A 44 8.36 -7.82 3.13
N ARG A 45 8.10 -8.59 4.19
CA ARG A 45 9.15 -9.29 4.96
C ARG A 45 9.94 -10.26 4.09
N ARG A 46 9.25 -11.07 3.28
CA ARG A 46 9.91 -12.02 2.36
C ARG A 46 10.80 -11.29 1.35
N ASN A 47 10.30 -10.21 0.76
CA ASN A 47 11.03 -9.44 -0.23
C ASN A 47 12.28 -8.78 0.37
N LEU A 48 12.16 -8.20 1.58
CA LEU A 48 13.29 -7.63 2.31
C LEU A 48 14.31 -8.69 2.72
N ALA A 49 13.88 -9.80 3.32
CA ALA A 49 14.79 -10.87 3.72
C ALA A 49 15.61 -11.44 2.54
N ALA A 50 15.06 -11.40 1.32
CA ALA A 50 15.75 -11.88 0.13
C ALA A 50 16.70 -10.84 -0.50
N LYS A 51 16.41 -9.53 -0.39
CA LYS A 51 17.09 -8.47 -1.14
C LYS A 51 17.86 -7.48 -0.28
N GLU A 52 17.34 -7.17 0.90
CA GLU A 52 17.82 -6.12 1.81
C GLU A 52 17.56 -6.55 3.29
N PRO A 53 18.23 -7.60 3.80
CA PRO A 53 17.92 -8.17 5.11
C PRO A 53 18.02 -7.17 6.26
N ASP A 54 18.97 -6.23 6.18
CA ASP A 54 19.20 -5.21 7.21
C ASP A 54 18.00 -4.25 7.38
N ALA A 55 17.19 -4.08 6.34
CA ALA A 55 16.01 -3.23 6.37
C ALA A 55 14.81 -3.88 7.08
N LEU A 56 14.89 -5.15 7.51
CA LEU A 56 13.83 -5.80 8.30
C LEU A 56 13.58 -5.07 9.63
N ILE A 57 14.63 -4.55 10.27
CA ILE A 57 14.49 -3.78 11.51
C ILE A 57 13.67 -2.51 11.27
N ALA A 58 13.94 -1.82 10.15
CA ALA A 58 13.19 -0.63 9.76
C ALA A 58 11.73 -0.97 9.45
N LEU A 59 11.46 -2.11 8.78
CA LEU A 59 10.09 -2.57 8.55
C LEU A 59 9.34 -2.78 9.88
N GLU A 60 9.93 -3.51 10.84
CA GLU A 60 9.26 -3.74 12.14
C GLU A 60 8.99 -2.44 12.90
N ALA A 61 9.86 -1.44 12.78
CA ALA A 61 9.63 -0.11 13.35
C ALA A 61 8.46 0.61 12.65
N LEU A 62 8.36 0.51 11.32
CA LEU A 62 7.25 1.08 10.56
C LEU A 62 5.91 0.42 10.93
N LEU A 63 5.86 -0.92 10.99
CA LEU A 63 4.64 -1.67 11.27
C LEU A 63 3.98 -1.27 12.60
N LYS A 64 4.77 -0.88 13.61
CA LYS A 64 4.25 -0.38 14.91
C LYS A 64 3.43 0.92 14.80
N ARG A 65 3.61 1.67 13.71
CA ARG A 65 2.88 2.92 13.42
C ARG A 65 1.68 2.71 12.51
N LEU A 66 1.55 1.54 11.89
CA LEU A 66 0.48 1.23 10.94
C LEU A 66 -0.70 0.54 11.61
N ARG A 67 -1.85 0.53 10.94
CA ARG A 67 -2.99 -0.32 11.25
C ARG A 67 -2.82 -1.64 10.50
N ILE A 68 -2.82 -2.74 11.24
CA ILE A 68 -2.68 -4.09 10.68
C ILE A 68 -4.01 -4.81 10.84
N SER A 69 -4.48 -5.44 9.77
CA SER A 69 -5.66 -6.30 9.79
C SER A 69 -5.30 -7.74 9.42
N ALA A 70 -6.07 -8.70 9.92
CA ALA A 70 -5.93 -10.07 9.48
C ALA A 70 -6.20 -10.17 7.97
N ALA A 71 -5.36 -10.92 7.27
CA ALA A 71 -5.63 -11.30 5.89
C ALA A 71 -6.94 -12.10 5.84
N GLN A 72 -7.80 -11.78 4.88
CA GLN A 72 -9.08 -12.47 4.69
C GLN A 72 -9.17 -13.02 3.28
N ALA A 73 -9.93 -14.10 3.13
CA ALA A 73 -10.20 -14.66 1.83
C ALA A 73 -10.81 -13.58 0.91
N PRO A 74 -10.39 -13.51 -0.36
CA PRO A 74 -10.91 -12.52 -1.27
C PRO A 74 -12.43 -12.66 -1.42
N GLY A 75 -13.15 -11.57 -1.18
CA GLY A 75 -14.61 -11.52 -1.32
C GLY A 75 -15.08 -11.40 -2.77
N PRO A 76 -16.39 -11.23 -3.00
CA PRO A 76 -16.98 -11.07 -4.34
C PRO A 76 -16.43 -9.86 -5.13
N ALA A 77 -15.76 -8.91 -4.44
CA ALA A 77 -15.05 -7.78 -5.03
C ALA A 77 -13.96 -8.18 -6.03
N LEU A 78 -13.44 -9.43 -5.97
CA LEU A 78 -12.47 -9.94 -6.95
C LEU A 78 -12.92 -9.80 -8.40
N LYS A 79 -14.23 -9.85 -8.67
CA LYS A 79 -14.77 -9.71 -10.04
C LYS A 79 -14.51 -8.32 -10.62
N LEU A 80 -14.47 -7.27 -9.79
CA LEU A 80 -14.22 -5.89 -10.21
C LEU A 80 -12.75 -5.64 -10.59
N VAL A 81 -11.86 -6.57 -10.21
CA VAL A 81 -10.41 -6.46 -10.36
C VAL A 81 -9.84 -7.59 -11.22
N ASN A 82 -10.69 -8.25 -12.03
CA ASN A 82 -10.30 -9.39 -12.86
C ASN A 82 -9.17 -9.08 -13.89
N TRP A 83 -8.95 -7.80 -14.18
CA TRP A 83 -7.87 -7.29 -15.02
C TRP A 83 -6.48 -7.36 -14.38
N LEU A 84 -6.40 -7.50 -13.04
CA LEU A 84 -5.15 -7.68 -12.31
C LEU A 84 -4.74 -9.17 -12.25
N PRO A 85 -3.44 -9.49 -12.06
CA PRO A 85 -3.00 -10.81 -11.62
C PRO A 85 -3.53 -11.19 -10.23
N GLU A 86 -3.63 -12.47 -9.93
CA GLU A 86 -4.25 -12.97 -8.69
C GLU A 86 -3.67 -12.36 -7.41
N LYS A 87 -2.34 -12.21 -7.33
CA LYS A 87 -1.67 -11.58 -6.19
C LYS A 87 -2.11 -10.12 -5.99
N ASP A 88 -2.21 -9.35 -7.06
CA ASP A 88 -2.50 -7.91 -7.03
C ASP A 88 -3.99 -7.66 -6.79
N ARG A 89 -4.85 -8.61 -7.22
CA ARG A 89 -6.27 -8.61 -6.87
C ARG A 89 -6.50 -8.69 -5.37
N ALA A 90 -5.70 -9.50 -4.66
CA ALA A 90 -5.85 -9.66 -3.21
C ALA A 90 -5.57 -8.34 -2.48
N VAL A 91 -4.53 -7.61 -2.92
CA VAL A 91 -4.14 -6.29 -2.38
C VAL A 91 -5.28 -5.27 -2.53
N LEU A 92 -5.82 -5.11 -3.75
CA LEU A 92 -6.91 -4.16 -3.99
C LEU A 92 -8.22 -4.59 -3.30
N ALA A 93 -8.52 -5.89 -3.27
CA ALA A 93 -9.69 -6.40 -2.55
C ALA A 93 -9.59 -6.16 -1.04
N ALA A 94 -8.39 -6.25 -0.45
CA ALA A 94 -8.16 -5.93 0.95
C ALA A 94 -8.41 -4.44 1.24
N ALA A 95 -7.91 -3.55 0.39
CA ALA A 95 -8.17 -2.11 0.50
C ALA A 95 -9.67 -1.79 0.48
N MET A 96 -10.43 -2.41 -0.43
CA MET A 96 -11.89 -2.25 -0.54
C MET A 96 -12.60 -2.74 0.71
N ARG A 97 -12.25 -3.93 1.20
CA ARG A 97 -12.84 -4.54 2.40
C ARG A 97 -12.61 -3.68 3.65
N LEU A 98 -11.41 -3.10 3.77
CA LEU A 98 -11.05 -2.22 4.88
C LEU A 98 -11.61 -0.80 4.73
N ARG A 99 -12.35 -0.54 3.63
CA ARG A 99 -12.94 0.76 3.32
C ARG A 99 -11.87 1.85 3.30
N CYS A 100 -10.74 1.55 2.67
CA CYS A 100 -9.70 2.52 2.44
C CYS A 100 -10.17 3.51 1.36
N ASP A 101 -9.75 4.76 1.50
CA ASP A 101 -10.02 5.80 0.50
C ASP A 101 -9.03 5.66 -0.67
N ALA A 102 -7.82 5.18 -0.40
CA ALA A 102 -6.77 4.99 -1.41
C ALA A 102 -5.99 3.69 -1.23
N LEU A 103 -5.52 3.12 -2.34
CA LEU A 103 -4.46 2.13 -2.43
C LEU A 103 -3.21 2.82 -2.98
N VAL A 104 -2.07 2.69 -2.30
CA VAL A 104 -0.77 3.17 -2.79
C VAL A 104 0.08 2.00 -3.21
N THR A 105 0.52 2.01 -4.46
CA THR A 105 1.43 1.02 -5.03
C THR A 105 2.42 1.67 -5.98
N GLY A 106 3.64 1.14 -6.04
CA GLY A 106 4.64 1.50 -7.03
C GLY A 106 4.65 0.58 -8.27
N ASP A 107 3.74 -0.41 -8.35
CA ASP A 107 3.70 -1.36 -9.45
C ASP A 107 2.95 -0.76 -10.65
N HIS A 108 3.70 -0.15 -11.56
CA HIS A 108 3.15 0.36 -12.82
C HIS A 108 2.86 -0.72 -13.85
N THR A 109 3.42 -1.92 -13.69
CA THR A 109 3.25 -3.02 -14.64
C THR A 109 1.86 -3.60 -14.55
N HIS A 110 1.39 -3.90 -13.33
CA HIS A 110 0.07 -4.49 -13.14
C HIS A 110 -1.01 -3.45 -12.89
N PHE A 111 -0.74 -2.41 -12.09
CA PHE A 111 -1.75 -1.39 -11.74
C PHE A 111 -1.81 -0.22 -12.73
N GLY A 112 -1.01 -0.24 -13.81
CA GLY A 112 -0.92 0.84 -14.80
C GLY A 112 -2.27 1.38 -15.27
N ALA A 113 -3.19 0.49 -15.63
CA ALA A 113 -4.53 0.85 -16.11
C ALA A 113 -5.50 1.34 -15.00
N GLY A 114 -5.13 1.17 -13.73
CA GLY A 114 -5.96 1.54 -12.58
C GLY A 114 -5.57 2.85 -11.91
N TYR A 115 -4.40 3.44 -12.21
CA TYR A 115 -3.99 4.71 -11.58
C TYR A 115 -4.96 5.84 -11.93
N GLY A 116 -5.40 6.57 -10.90
CA GLY A 116 -6.40 7.65 -11.04
C GLY A 116 -7.84 7.15 -11.12
N GLU A 117 -8.06 5.84 -11.27
CA GLU A 117 -9.38 5.23 -11.24
C GLU A 117 -9.77 4.82 -9.81
N THR A 118 -11.08 4.73 -9.57
CA THR A 118 -11.65 4.34 -8.28
C THR A 118 -12.44 3.05 -8.41
N PHE A 119 -12.10 2.06 -7.57
CA PHE A 119 -12.76 0.76 -7.56
C PHE A 119 -13.40 0.52 -6.19
N ALA A 120 -14.73 0.40 -6.17
CA ALA A 120 -15.52 0.19 -4.94
C ALA A 120 -15.16 1.18 -3.80
N GLY A 121 -14.89 2.44 -4.15
CA GLY A 121 -14.52 3.51 -3.21
C GLY A 121 -13.03 3.65 -2.91
N VAL A 122 -12.17 2.81 -3.50
CA VAL A 122 -10.71 2.89 -3.35
C VAL A 122 -10.08 3.50 -4.60
N ALA A 123 -9.45 4.67 -4.47
CA ALA A 123 -8.66 5.26 -5.55
C ALA A 123 -7.24 4.66 -5.59
N ILE A 124 -6.71 4.37 -6.78
CA ILE A 124 -5.36 3.80 -6.90
C ILE A 124 -4.36 4.91 -7.22
N HIS A 125 -3.34 5.04 -6.37
CA HIS A 125 -2.31 6.08 -6.48
C HIS A 125 -0.90 5.51 -6.49
N SER A 126 -0.03 6.19 -7.22
CA SER A 126 1.41 6.04 -7.05
C SER A 126 1.85 6.87 -5.84
N PRO A 127 3.03 6.62 -5.26
CA PRO A 127 3.55 7.48 -4.19
C PRO A 127 3.56 8.95 -4.59
N ARG A 128 3.95 9.23 -5.84
CA ARG A 128 3.96 10.57 -6.40
C ARG A 128 2.55 11.16 -6.51
N SER A 129 1.64 10.47 -7.17
CA SER A 129 0.29 11.03 -7.39
C SER A 129 -0.53 11.17 -6.10
N LEU A 130 -0.26 10.37 -5.07
CA LEU A 130 -0.85 10.60 -3.75
C LEU A 130 -0.23 11.84 -3.08
N ALA A 131 1.08 12.02 -3.17
CA ALA A 131 1.75 13.19 -2.61
C ALA A 131 1.24 14.49 -3.26
N GLU A 132 1.11 14.50 -4.59
CA GLU A 132 0.55 15.63 -5.36
C GLU A 132 -0.88 15.97 -4.89
N LEU A 133 -1.73 14.94 -4.74
CA LEU A 133 -3.11 15.11 -4.24
C LEU A 133 -3.18 15.73 -2.84
N LEU A 134 -2.29 15.32 -1.93
CA LEU A 134 -2.39 15.67 -0.52
C LEU A 134 -1.60 16.92 -0.12
N PHE A 135 -0.47 17.20 -0.79
CA PHE A 135 0.51 18.15 -0.30
C PHE A 135 0.89 19.22 -1.32
N GLU A 136 0.54 19.07 -2.59
CA GLU A 136 0.81 20.08 -3.64
C GLU A 136 -0.42 20.95 -3.98
N SER A 137 -1.55 20.78 -3.27
CA SER A 137 -2.74 21.63 -3.44
C SER A 137 -2.65 23.00 -2.76
N ASN A 138 -1.48 23.65 -2.80
CA ASN A 138 -1.26 24.98 -2.21
C ASN A 138 -0.74 26.00 -3.24
#